data_AF-A0A817M5X2-F1
#
_entry.id   AF-A0A817M5X2-F1
#
_cell.length_a   1.000
_cell.length_b   1.000
_cell.length_c   1.000
_cell.angle_alpha   90.00
_cell.angle_beta   90.00
_cell.angle_gamma   90.00
#
_symmetry.space_group_name_H-M   'P 1'
#
loop_
_entity.id
_entity.type
_entity.pdbx_description
1 polymer ?
#
loop_
_entity_poly.entity_id
_entity_poly.type
_entity_poly.pdbx_seq_one_letter_code
_entity_poly.pdbx_strand_id
1 'polypeptide(L)'
;MSILINIDKRINDLRQEEQSILKVCNKLSQFLKQNSITPYNDDILEYIRYFVREEEMKKSAGSNNEDVIQGLKNMIKEYELEQKLFDANFTRTTTSTASNFIHNERGVEDIFGLVSKLYKLPINGSSIRQQVEELKAKQWVVNEKREHFVKVPINANSSTIMQQLKRIVSQK
;
A
#
# COMPACT_ATOMS: atom_id res chain seq x y z
N MET A 1 -6.33 9.06 -41.51
CA MET A 1 -4.94 9.21 -41.02
C MET A 1 -4.84 9.92 -39.67
N SER A 2 -5.82 10.72 -39.23
CA SER A 2 -5.79 11.43 -37.94
C SER A 2 -6.15 10.61 -36.69
N ILE A 3 -6.86 9.48 -36.85
CA ILE A 3 -7.31 8.64 -35.70
C ILE A 3 -6.16 7.79 -35.15
N LEU A 4 -5.36 7.17 -36.02
CA LEU A 4 -4.17 6.38 -35.62
C LEU A 4 -3.16 7.22 -34.83
N ILE A 5 -2.87 8.45 -35.30
CA ILE A 5 -1.98 9.39 -34.60
C ILE A 5 -2.52 9.76 -33.22
N ASN A 6 -3.85 9.89 -33.08
CA ASN A 6 -4.48 10.21 -31.79
C ASN A 6 -4.42 9.01 -30.82
N ILE A 7 -4.58 7.79 -31.34
CA ILE A 7 -4.44 6.54 -30.57
C ILE A 7 -3.00 6.36 -30.10
N ASP A 8 -2.01 6.53 -30.98
CA ASP A 8 -0.59 6.39 -30.63
C ASP A 8 -0.17 7.42 -29.57
N LYS A 9 -0.66 8.65 -29.70
CA LYS A 9 -0.46 9.69 -28.69
C LYS A 9 -1.07 9.29 -27.37
N ARG A 10 -2.32 8.79 -27.37
CA ARG A 10 -3.01 8.36 -26.15
C ARG A 10 -2.28 7.20 -25.46
N ILE A 11 -1.75 6.24 -26.23
CA ILE A 11 -0.95 5.13 -25.70
C ILE A 11 0.32 5.66 -25.04
N ASN A 12 1.01 6.60 -25.68
CA ASN A 12 2.22 7.20 -25.11
C ASN A 12 1.92 7.98 -23.82
N ASP A 13 0.86 8.79 -23.81
CA ASP A 13 0.44 9.54 -22.61
C ASP A 13 0.11 8.60 -21.45
N LEU A 14 -0.58 7.48 -21.72
CA LEU A 14 -0.87 6.43 -20.73
C LEU A 14 0.39 5.76 -20.19
N ARG A 15 1.36 5.43 -21.05
CA ARG A 15 2.64 4.82 -20.63
C ARG A 15 3.47 5.76 -19.76
N GLN A 16 3.51 7.05 -20.09
CA GLN A 16 4.21 8.05 -19.28
C GLN A 16 3.57 8.22 -17.90
N GLU A 17 2.24 8.16 -17.86
CA GLU A 17 1.49 8.24 -16.61
C GLU A 17 1.68 6.99 -15.75
N GLU A 18 1.65 5.79 -16.35
CA GLU A 18 1.97 4.52 -15.70
C GLU A 18 3.36 4.55 -15.05
N GLN A 19 4.39 4.97 -15.79
CA GLN A 19 5.75 5.12 -15.25
C GLN A 19 5.80 6.12 -14.08
N SER A 20 5.00 7.18 -14.14
CA SER A 20 4.92 8.18 -13.07
C SER A 20 4.25 7.60 -11.82
N ILE A 21 3.19 6.81 -11.99
CA ILE A 21 2.50 6.12 -10.89
C ILE A 21 3.46 5.12 -10.24
N LEU A 22 4.12 4.26 -11.01
CA LEU A 22 5.06 3.26 -10.49
C LEU A 22 6.18 3.89 -9.67
N LYS A 23 6.76 4.99 -10.15
CA LYS A 23 7.79 5.73 -9.41
C LYS A 23 7.29 6.26 -8.07
N VAL A 24 6.05 6.73 -7.99
CA VAL A 24 5.48 7.18 -6.72
C VAL A 24 5.16 5.98 -5.82
N CYS A 25 4.58 4.92 -6.35
CA CYS A 25 4.30 3.69 -5.60
C CYS A 25 5.58 3.14 -4.96
N ASN A 26 6.70 3.09 -5.69
CA ASN A 26 7.99 2.66 -5.15
C ASN A 26 8.45 3.50 -3.95
N LYS A 27 8.31 4.82 -4.02
CA LYS A 27 8.67 5.71 -2.90
C LYS A 27 7.72 5.56 -1.71
N LEU A 28 6.42 5.40 -1.95
CA LEU A 28 5.44 5.15 -0.89
C LEU A 28 5.69 3.79 -0.22
N SER A 29 5.95 2.74 -1.00
CA SER A 29 6.32 1.42 -0.50
C SER A 29 7.62 1.46 0.30
N GLN A 30 8.61 2.26 -0.13
CA GLN A 30 9.84 2.48 0.64
C GLN A 30 9.56 3.13 2.00
N PHE A 31 8.75 4.18 2.02
CA PHE A 31 8.34 4.85 3.26
C PHE A 31 7.57 3.89 4.18
N LEU A 32 6.61 3.13 3.64
CA LEU A 32 5.87 2.12 4.39
C LEU A 32 6.80 1.05 4.94
N LYS A 33 7.72 0.49 4.15
CA LYS A 33 8.69 -0.54 4.59
C LYS A 33 9.60 -0.06 5.72
N GLN A 34 10.03 1.20 5.69
CA GLN A 34 10.89 1.77 6.73
C GLN A 34 10.13 2.11 8.02
N ASN A 35 8.83 2.44 7.92
CA ASN A 35 7.98 2.79 9.06
C ASN A 35 7.08 1.63 9.52
N SER A 36 7.06 0.53 8.78
CA SER A 36 6.29 -0.66 9.12
C SER A 36 7.10 -1.51 10.09
N ILE A 37 6.41 -2.00 11.13
CA ILE A 37 6.95 -3.00 12.05
C ILE A 37 7.26 -4.31 11.29
N THR A 38 6.61 -4.54 10.13
CA THR A 38 6.86 -5.66 9.20
C THR A 38 7.29 -5.17 7.80
N PRO A 39 8.47 -5.56 7.30
CA PRO A 39 9.17 -4.86 6.21
C PRO A 39 8.60 -5.03 4.79
N TYR A 40 7.46 -5.68 4.56
CA TYR A 40 6.95 -5.86 3.20
C TYR A 40 5.43 -5.77 3.14
N ASN A 41 4.96 -4.95 2.21
CA ASN A 41 3.60 -5.02 1.71
C ASN A 41 3.65 -5.87 0.43
N ASP A 42 3.60 -7.20 0.59
CA ASP A 42 3.67 -8.19 -0.50
C ASP A 42 2.43 -8.16 -1.42
N ASP A 43 1.40 -7.41 -1.02
CA ASP A 43 0.10 -7.33 -1.68
C ASP A 43 0.20 -6.85 -3.14
N ILE A 44 1.17 -5.99 -3.48
CA ILE A 44 1.36 -5.51 -4.87
C ILE A 44 1.81 -6.65 -5.79
N LEU A 45 2.76 -7.47 -5.33
CA LEU A 45 3.24 -8.62 -6.10
C LEU A 45 2.12 -9.65 -6.26
N GLU A 46 1.37 -9.89 -5.19
CA GLU A 46 0.21 -10.78 -5.21
C GLU A 46 -0.88 -10.28 -6.17
N TYR A 47 -1.10 -8.96 -6.22
CA TYR A 47 -2.06 -8.33 -7.12
C TYR A 47 -1.65 -8.46 -8.59
N ILE A 48 -0.37 -8.24 -8.93
CA ILE A 48 0.12 -8.43 -10.30
C ILE A 48 0.04 -9.93 -10.68
N ARG A 49 0.39 -10.85 -9.77
CA ARG A 49 0.23 -12.30 -9.99
C ARG A 49 -1.23 -12.70 -10.19
N TYR A 50 -2.16 -12.06 -9.47
CA TYR A 50 -3.59 -12.26 -9.68
C TYR A 50 -3.99 -11.90 -11.11
N PHE A 51 -3.56 -10.74 -11.64
CA PHE A 51 -3.83 -10.38 -13.03
C PHE A 51 -3.21 -11.33 -14.05
N VAL A 52 -2.00 -11.84 -13.81
CA VAL A 52 -1.39 -12.86 -14.68
C VAL A 52 -2.29 -14.09 -14.76
N ARG A 53 -2.82 -14.57 -13.62
CA ARG A 53 -3.72 -15.74 -13.58
C ARG A 53 -5.01 -15.49 -14.36
N GLU A 54 -5.64 -14.33 -14.17
CA GLU A 54 -6.85 -13.95 -14.89
C GLU A 54 -6.62 -13.92 -16.41
N GLU A 55 -5.52 -13.31 -16.85
CA GLU A 55 -5.18 -13.25 -18.28
C GLU A 55 -4.82 -14.62 -18.86
N GLU A 56 -4.12 -15.47 -18.11
CA GLU A 56 -3.86 -16.86 -18.50
C GLU A 56 -5.15 -17.67 -18.65
N MET A 57 -6.13 -17.48 -17.76
CA MET A 57 -7.45 -18.11 -17.87
C MET A 57 -8.21 -17.64 -19.12
N LYS A 58 -8.16 -16.34 -19.43
CA LYS A 58 -8.77 -15.78 -20.66
C LYS A 58 -8.10 -16.32 -21.93
N LYS A 59 -6.78 -16.55 -21.88
CA LYS A 59 -6.02 -17.18 -22.97
C LYS A 59 -6.49 -18.62 -23.21
N SER A 60 -6.66 -19.40 -22.14
CA SER A 60 -7.21 -20.76 -22.22
C SER A 60 -8.64 -20.78 -22.79
N ALA A 61 -9.40 -19.69 -22.64
CA ALA A 61 -10.71 -19.50 -23.24
C ALA A 61 -10.67 -18.94 -24.69
N GLY A 62 -9.50 -18.78 -25.30
CA GLY A 62 -9.32 -18.37 -26.70
C GLY A 62 -8.98 -16.89 -26.93
N SER A 63 -8.65 -16.13 -25.89
CA SER A 63 -8.19 -14.74 -26.03
C SER A 63 -6.73 -14.68 -26.52
N ASN A 64 -6.42 -13.72 -27.40
CA ASN A 64 -5.06 -13.50 -27.89
C ASN A 64 -4.38 -12.37 -27.09
N ASN A 65 -3.95 -12.69 -25.88
CA ASN A 65 -3.41 -11.75 -24.88
C ASN A 65 -1.99 -12.12 -24.42
N GLU A 66 -1.21 -12.81 -25.26
CA GLU A 66 0.17 -13.21 -24.97
C GLU A 66 1.07 -12.03 -24.58
N ASP A 67 0.98 -10.92 -25.31
CA ASP A 67 1.77 -9.71 -25.06
C ASP A 67 1.46 -9.09 -23.69
N VAL A 68 0.20 -9.18 -23.25
CA VAL A 68 -0.25 -8.67 -21.95
C VAL A 68 0.31 -9.53 -20.83
N ILE A 69 0.23 -10.86 -20.97
CA ILE A 69 0.80 -11.81 -20.01
C ILE A 69 2.32 -11.61 -19.91
N GLN A 70 3.00 -11.41 -21.04
CA GLN A 70 4.43 -11.18 -21.06
C GLN A 70 4.81 -9.84 -20.42
N GLY A 71 4.04 -8.78 -20.66
CA GLY A 71 4.19 -7.49 -20.00
C GLY A 71 4.04 -7.58 -18.48
N LEU A 72 3.00 -8.26 -18.00
CA LEU A 72 2.78 -8.49 -16.56
C LEU A 72 3.90 -9.33 -15.94
N LYS A 73 4.39 -10.36 -16.62
CA LYS A 73 5.54 -11.16 -16.15
C LYS A 73 6.83 -10.34 -16.10
N ASN A 74 7.04 -9.43 -17.05
CA ASN A 74 8.17 -8.52 -17.01
C ASN A 74 8.05 -7.53 -15.84
N MET A 75 6.85 -7.02 -15.58
CA MET A 75 6.58 -6.14 -14.43
C MET A 75 6.86 -6.85 -13.10
N ILE A 76 6.50 -8.13 -12.95
CA ILE A 76 6.88 -8.93 -11.78
C ILE A 76 8.41 -9.02 -11.64
N LYS A 77 9.13 -9.32 -12.74
CA LYS A 77 10.59 -9.44 -12.72
C LYS A 77 11.28 -8.12 -12.37
N GLU A 78 10.80 -7.01 -12.94
CA GLU A 78 11.31 -5.67 -12.65
C GLU A 78 11.09 -5.32 -11.17
N TYR A 79 9.91 -5.60 -10.64
CA TYR A 79 9.59 -5.37 -9.23
C TYR A 79 10.47 -6.22 -8.30
N GLU A 80 10.63 -7.52 -8.58
CA GLU A 80 11.52 -8.40 -7.80
C GLU A 80 12.99 -8.00 -7.91
N LEU A 81 13.43 -7.49 -9.07
CA LEU A 81 14.78 -6.99 -9.28
C LEU A 81 15.01 -5.70 -8.49
N GLU A 82 14.06 -4.76 -8.54
CA GLU A 82 14.08 -3.54 -7.76
C GLU A 82 14.11 -3.85 -6.26
N GLN A 83 13.34 -4.85 -5.80
CA GLN A 83 13.35 -5.34 -4.43
C GLN A 83 14.73 -5.88 -4.02
N LYS A 84 15.35 -6.71 -4.87
CA LYS A 84 16.70 -7.27 -4.62
C LYS A 84 17.79 -6.20 -4.61
N LEU A 85 17.77 -5.28 -5.59
CA LEU A 85 18.68 -4.14 -5.64
C LEU A 85 18.49 -3.24 -4.42
N PHE A 86 17.26 -3.06 -3.97
CA PHE A 86 16.94 -2.31 -2.77
C PHE A 86 17.47 -3.00 -1.51
N ASP A 87 17.24 -4.29 -1.32
CA ASP A 87 17.75 -5.05 -0.15
C ASP A 87 19.29 -5.05 -0.09
N ALA A 88 19.93 -5.16 -1.25
CA ALA A 88 21.38 -5.05 -1.38
C ALA A 88 21.89 -3.64 -1.00
N ASN A 89 21.18 -2.59 -1.41
CA ASN A 89 21.52 -1.21 -1.04
C ASN A 89 21.20 -0.89 0.42
N PHE A 90 20.12 -1.42 0.98
CA PHE A 90 19.73 -1.24 2.38
C PHE A 90 20.74 -1.87 3.34
N THR A 91 21.24 -3.06 3.01
CA THR A 91 22.32 -3.71 3.78
C THR A 91 23.64 -2.91 3.72
N ARG A 92 23.84 -2.13 2.65
CA ARG A 92 25.03 -1.31 2.42
C ARG A 92 24.92 0.09 3.04
N THR A 93 23.71 0.63 3.23
CA THR A 93 23.50 1.95 3.84
C THR A 93 23.40 1.94 5.36
N THR A 94 23.16 0.78 6.00
CA THR A 94 23.32 0.63 7.46
C THR A 94 24.78 0.68 7.91
N THR A 95 25.74 0.52 6.98
CA THR A 95 27.19 0.59 7.24
C THR A 95 27.84 1.88 6.70
N SER A 96 27.10 2.77 6.03
CA SER A 96 27.65 4.02 5.51
C SER A 96 26.57 5.09 5.39
N THR A 97 26.54 6.00 6.39
CA THR A 97 26.17 7.44 6.42
C THR A 97 25.17 8.04 5.40
N ALA A 98 24.31 7.24 4.77
CA ALA A 98 23.29 7.68 3.81
C ALA A 98 21.87 7.56 4.39
N SER A 99 21.74 7.63 5.71
CA SER A 99 20.50 7.64 6.50
C SER A 99 19.69 8.94 6.38
N ASN A 100 19.86 9.74 5.32
CA ASN A 100 19.40 11.13 5.30
C ASN A 100 18.05 11.38 4.60
N PHE A 101 17.40 10.36 4.01
CA PHE A 101 16.10 10.59 3.36
C PHE A 101 14.94 10.56 4.37
N ILE A 102 14.99 9.72 5.41
CA ILE A 102 13.83 9.45 6.30
C ILE A 102 14.26 9.22 7.77
N HIS A 103 15.04 10.12 8.34
CA HIS A 103 15.18 10.26 9.81
C HIS A 103 14.77 11.65 10.29
N ASN A 104 14.09 12.40 9.43
CA ASN A 104 13.87 13.82 9.56
C ASN A 104 12.48 14.14 9.01
N GLU A 105 11.78 15.07 9.68
CA GLU A 105 10.38 15.47 9.46
C GLU A 105 10.04 15.77 7.98
N ARG A 106 11.04 16.16 7.17
CA ARG A 106 10.95 16.35 5.71
C ARG A 106 10.50 15.11 4.93
N GLY A 107 10.83 13.90 5.40
CA GLY A 107 10.46 12.65 4.72
C GLY A 107 8.94 12.40 4.70
N VAL A 108 8.18 12.94 5.67
CA VAL A 108 6.72 12.84 5.72
C VAL A 108 6.05 13.89 4.83
N GLU A 109 6.60 15.11 4.79
CA GLU A 109 6.12 16.19 3.92
C GLU A 109 6.28 15.82 2.44
N ASP A 110 7.38 15.12 2.11
CA ASP A 110 7.63 14.58 0.77
C ASP A 110 6.58 13.54 0.35
N ILE A 111 5.98 12.79 1.30
CA ILE A 111 4.92 11.80 1.02
C ILE A 111 3.63 12.51 0.60
N PHE A 112 3.24 13.58 1.28
CA PHE A 112 2.07 14.38 0.88
C PHE A 112 2.30 15.04 -0.49
N GLY A 113 3.54 15.46 -0.79
CA GLY A 113 3.94 15.92 -2.12
C GLY A 113 3.75 14.85 -3.20
N LEU A 114 4.14 13.61 -2.90
CA LEU A 114 3.98 12.47 -3.81
C LEU A 114 2.51 12.10 -4.05
N VAL A 115 1.69 12.08 -3.00
CA VAL A 115 0.24 11.84 -3.12
C VAL A 115 -0.43 12.97 -3.90
N SER A 116 -0.06 14.22 -3.64
CA SER A 116 -0.53 15.39 -4.40
C SER A 116 -0.17 15.28 -5.89
N LYS A 117 1.02 14.75 -6.20
CA LYS A 117 1.45 14.49 -7.58
C LYS A 117 0.57 13.45 -8.28
N LEU A 118 0.21 12.37 -7.58
CA LEU A 118 -0.71 11.35 -8.12
C LEU A 118 -2.08 11.95 -8.44
N TYR A 119 -2.64 12.77 -7.55
CA TYR A 119 -3.96 13.39 -7.79
C TYR A 119 -3.97 14.42 -8.92
N LYS A 120 -2.81 14.96 -9.29
CA LYS A 120 -2.63 15.91 -10.40
C LYS A 120 -2.38 15.24 -11.74
N LEU A 121 -2.33 13.90 -11.80
CA LEU A 121 -2.12 13.20 -13.07
C LEU A 121 -3.31 13.41 -14.03
N PRO A 122 -3.05 13.64 -15.32
CA PRO A 122 -4.05 14.11 -16.26
C PRO A 122 -5.11 13.05 -16.63
N ILE A 123 -4.78 11.75 -16.59
CA ILE A 123 -5.69 10.69 -17.01
C ILE A 123 -6.34 10.01 -15.81
N ASN A 124 -5.53 9.52 -14.88
CA ASN A 124 -5.94 8.67 -13.76
C ASN A 124 -5.97 9.42 -12.43
N GLY A 125 -5.46 10.65 -12.34
CA GLY A 125 -5.33 11.36 -11.08
C GLY A 125 -6.66 11.59 -10.34
N SER A 126 -7.72 11.94 -11.09
CA SER A 126 -9.08 12.09 -10.55
C SER A 126 -9.65 10.78 -10.03
N SER A 127 -9.46 9.68 -10.78
CA SER A 127 -9.91 8.34 -10.40
C SER A 127 -9.17 7.83 -9.15
N ILE A 128 -7.84 8.00 -9.10
CA ILE A 128 -7.03 7.64 -7.94
C ILE A 128 -7.51 8.41 -6.70
N ARG A 129 -7.77 9.73 -6.84
CA ARG A 129 -8.29 10.54 -5.73
C ARG A 129 -9.64 10.03 -5.25
N GLN A 130 -10.57 9.77 -6.16
CA GLN A 130 -11.89 9.26 -5.83
C GLN A 130 -11.81 7.94 -5.05
N GLN A 131 -11.04 6.97 -5.56
CA GLN A 131 -10.87 5.66 -4.92
C GLN A 131 -10.30 5.79 -3.49
N VAL A 132 -9.31 6.67 -3.28
CA VAL A 132 -8.75 6.90 -1.95
C VAL A 132 -9.78 7.50 -1.00
N GLU A 133 -10.56 8.49 -1.43
CA GLU A 133 -11.61 9.09 -0.60
C GLU A 133 -12.72 8.09 -0.26
N GLU A 134 -13.13 7.23 -1.21
CA GLU A 134 -14.08 6.15 -0.96
C GLU A 134 -13.55 5.12 0.05
N LEU A 135 -12.26 4.76 -0.03
CA LEU A 135 -11.61 3.88 0.94
C LEU A 135 -11.56 4.50 2.34
N LYS A 136 -11.22 5.79 2.45
CA LYS A 136 -11.24 6.53 3.73
C LYS A 136 -12.64 6.55 4.35
N ALA A 137 -13.67 6.82 3.54
CA ALA A 137 -15.05 6.83 4.00
C ALA A 137 -15.48 5.44 4.53
N LYS A 138 -15.13 4.37 3.81
CA LYS A 138 -15.40 2.99 4.25
C LYS A 138 -14.65 2.64 5.54
N GLN A 139 -13.38 3.03 5.65
CA GLN A 139 -12.58 2.80 6.85
C GLN A 139 -13.16 3.53 8.06
N TRP A 140 -13.63 4.77 7.89
CA TRP A 140 -14.27 5.54 8.95
C TRP A 140 -15.51 4.83 9.50
N VAL A 141 -16.39 4.35 8.61
CA VAL A 141 -17.59 3.56 8.99
C VAL A 141 -17.22 2.27 9.73
N VAL A 142 -16.12 1.61 9.36
CA VAL A 142 -15.65 0.39 10.05
C VAL A 142 -15.07 0.73 11.43
N ASN A 143 -14.30 1.81 11.56
CA ASN A 143 -13.70 2.22 12.81
C ASN A 143 -14.75 2.69 13.82
N GLU A 144 -15.76 3.46 13.38
CA GLU A 144 -16.90 3.87 14.21
C GLU A 144 -17.64 2.66 14.79
N LYS A 145 -17.77 1.58 14.02
CA LYS A 145 -18.37 0.31 14.48
C LYS A 145 -17.46 -0.51 15.40
N ARG A 146 -16.14 -0.27 15.40
CA ARG A 146 -15.16 -0.99 16.24
C ARG A 146 -14.97 -0.35 17.60
N GLU A 147 -15.29 0.94 17.77
CA GLU A 147 -15.29 1.59 19.08
C GLU A 147 -16.52 1.17 19.90
N HIS A 148 -16.51 -0.07 20.38
CA HIS A 148 -17.28 -0.40 21.56
C HIS A 148 -16.61 0.31 22.75
N PHE A 149 -17.22 1.39 23.23
CA PHE A 149 -16.94 1.85 24.59
C PHE A 149 -17.24 0.71 25.55
N VAL A 150 -16.22 -0.05 25.93
CA VAL A 150 -16.32 -0.99 27.04
C VAL A 150 -16.50 -0.10 28.26
N LYS A 151 -17.75 0.04 28.72
CA LYS A 151 -18.01 0.50 30.09
C LYS A 151 -17.37 -0.55 31.00
N VAL A 152 -16.13 -0.28 31.41
CA VAL A 152 -15.47 -1.04 32.46
C VAL A 152 -16.45 -1.03 33.64
N PRO A 153 -16.79 -2.20 34.22
CA PRO A 153 -17.63 -2.23 35.40
C PRO A 153 -17.00 -1.32 36.46
N ILE A 154 -17.68 -0.22 36.80
CA ILE A 154 -17.18 0.84 37.70
C ILE A 154 -16.93 0.27 39.12
N ASN A 155 -17.38 -0.94 39.36
CA ASN A 155 -17.35 -1.67 40.60
C ASN A 155 -16.64 -3.01 40.39
N ALA A 156 -15.30 -2.97 40.33
CA ALA A 156 -14.44 -4.14 40.57
C ALA A 156 -14.74 -4.87 41.91
N ASN A 157 -15.54 -4.25 42.77
CA ASN A 157 -16.08 -4.80 44.01
C ASN A 157 -17.28 -5.75 43.82
N SER A 158 -17.81 -5.95 42.61
CA SER A 158 -18.93 -6.88 42.36
C SER A 158 -18.49 -8.33 42.11
N SER A 159 -17.21 -8.56 41.82
CA SER A 159 -16.68 -9.91 41.66
C SER A 159 -16.70 -10.64 43.02
N THR A 160 -17.42 -11.76 43.07
CA THR A 160 -17.52 -12.63 44.25
C THR A 160 -16.13 -13.02 44.77
N ILE A 161 -15.18 -13.26 43.86
CA ILE A 161 -13.79 -13.59 44.18
C ILE A 161 -13.11 -12.41 44.89
N MET A 162 -13.31 -11.18 44.41
CA MET A 162 -12.69 -9.99 45.00
C MET A 162 -13.29 -9.63 46.37
N GLN A 163 -14.58 -9.89 46.57
CA GLN A 163 -15.24 -9.76 47.87
C GLN A 163 -14.74 -10.80 48.88
N GLN A 164 -14.55 -12.04 48.44
CA GLN A 164 -14.00 -13.11 49.28
C GLN A 164 -12.56 -12.80 49.69
N LEU A 165 -11.72 -12.35 48.74
CA LEU A 165 -10.33 -11.97 49.01
C LEU A 165 -10.25 -10.81 50.01
N LYS A 166 -11.11 -9.79 49.84
CA LYS A 166 -11.19 -8.65 50.76
C LYS A 166 -11.57 -9.07 52.18
N ARG A 167 -12.51 -10.02 52.35
CA ARG A 167 -12.84 -10.56 53.69
C ARG A 167 -11.64 -11.25 54.34
N ILE A 168 -10.93 -12.08 53.59
CA ILE A 168 -9.77 -12.83 54.09
C ILE A 168 -8.66 -11.86 54.52
N VAL A 169 -8.39 -10.83 53.71
CA VAL A 169 -7.34 -9.84 54.00
C VAL A 169 -7.71 -8.91 55.17
N SER A 170 -9.00 -8.67 55.41
CA SER A 170 -9.48 -7.79 56.50
C SER A 170 -9.67 -8.51 57.85
N GLN A 171 -9.38 -9.82 57.92
CA GLN A 171 -9.52 -10.65 59.12
C GLN A 171 -8.17 -10.97 59.81
N LYS A 172 -7.11 -10.23 59.46
CA LYS A 172 -5.86 -10.17 60.22
C LYS A 172 -5.79 -8.84 60.98
#